data_AF-A0A246GAJ2-F1
#
_entry.id   AF-A0A246GAJ2-F1
#
_cell.length_a   1.000
_cell.length_b   1.000
_cell.length_c   1.000
_cell.angle_alpha   90.00
_cell.angle_beta   90.00
_cell.angle_gamma   90.00
#
_symmetry.space_group_name_H-M   'P 1'
#
loop_
_entity.id
_entity.type
_entity.pdbx_description
1 polymer ?
#
loop_
_entity_poly.entity_id
_entity_poly.type
_entity_poly.pdbx_seq_one_letter_code
_entity_poly.pdbx_strand_id
1 'polypeptide(L)'
;MGAPHNINRYGELWNQSRINEGLKILSILKEYIIISGGWAWHFMSVPNHTEYKHAHDHKDIDVFVHPKNVSEVMMLLQANDFEKVWTRYDHLPSQENFRRYEKVVALETEKPFRITIDFFEREDIEAVESNGFYVVNPSQLLTFYRNIHSSDKCWAVMRAKEFLEKGINPIGREELSEIPDTRPDRFLKPVRSHK
;
A
#
# COMPACT_ATOMS: atom_id res chain seq x y z
N MET A 1 2.30 -13.02 6.49
CA MET A 1 1.97 -12.99 5.05
C MET A 1 0.46 -13.21 4.89
N GLY A 2 -0.28 -12.21 4.42
CA GLY A 2 -1.43 -12.51 3.55
C GLY A 2 -0.84 -13.09 2.28
N ALA A 3 -1.14 -14.33 1.91
CA ALA A 3 -0.57 -14.92 0.70
C ALA A 3 -1.43 -14.45 -0.48
N PRO A 4 -1.11 -13.33 -1.17
CA PRO A 4 -2.02 -12.67 -2.11
C PRO A 4 -2.09 -13.45 -3.44
N HIS A 5 -1.20 -14.42 -3.62
CA HIS A 5 -1.21 -15.40 -4.69
C HIS A 5 -1.95 -16.69 -4.32
N ASN A 6 -2.34 -16.85 -3.05
CA ASN A 6 -3.12 -18.00 -2.62
C ASN A 6 -4.59 -17.70 -2.88
N ILE A 7 -5.07 -18.18 -4.02
CA ILE A 7 -6.46 -18.03 -4.47
C ILE A 7 -7.46 -18.47 -3.38
N ASN A 8 -7.09 -19.44 -2.52
CA ASN A 8 -7.93 -19.91 -1.42
C ASN A 8 -8.18 -18.85 -0.33
N ARG A 9 -7.48 -17.71 -0.36
CA ARG A 9 -7.60 -16.60 0.59
C ARG A 9 -8.29 -15.38 -0.01
N TYR A 10 -8.75 -15.46 -1.26
CA TYR A 10 -9.50 -14.39 -1.90
C TYR A 10 -10.81 -14.17 -1.16
N GLY A 11 -11.15 -12.90 -0.93
CA GLY A 11 -12.29 -12.52 -0.09
C GLY A 11 -11.97 -12.40 1.40
N GLU A 12 -10.76 -12.75 1.87
CA GLU A 12 -10.35 -12.44 3.23
C GLU A 12 -10.29 -10.93 3.45
N LEU A 13 -11.02 -10.46 4.46
CA LEU A 13 -11.04 -9.05 4.85
C LEU A 13 -9.83 -8.68 5.70
N TRP A 14 -9.41 -7.42 5.56
CA TRP A 14 -8.64 -6.75 6.59
C TRP A 14 -9.51 -6.48 7.82
N ASN A 15 -8.88 -6.46 8.99
CA ASN A 15 -9.55 -6.03 10.20
C ASN A 15 -9.83 -4.51 10.08
N GLN A 16 -11.10 -4.11 10.21
CA GLN A 16 -11.50 -2.72 10.00
C GLN A 16 -10.89 -1.76 11.04
N SER A 17 -10.73 -2.19 12.29
CA SER A 17 -10.09 -1.40 13.34
C SER A 17 -8.64 -1.07 12.97
N ARG A 18 -7.90 -2.01 12.37
CA ARG A 18 -6.55 -1.74 11.82
C ARG A 18 -6.57 -0.66 10.74
N ILE A 19 -7.52 -0.74 9.80
CA ILE A 19 -7.66 0.25 8.74
C ILE A 19 -7.97 1.62 9.33
N ASN A 20 -8.94 1.68 10.24
CA ASN A 20 -9.36 2.93 10.89
C ASN A 20 -8.21 3.60 11.65
N GLU A 21 -7.43 2.84 12.42
CA GLU A 21 -6.27 3.42 13.12
C GLU A 21 -5.15 3.86 12.16
N GLY A 22 -4.95 3.14 11.05
CA GLY A 22 -4.04 3.58 9.98
C GLY A 22 -4.50 4.89 9.34
N LEU A 23 -5.79 5.03 9.06
CA LEU A 23 -6.37 6.26 8.51
C LEU A 23 -6.23 7.45 9.46
N LYS A 24 -6.37 7.24 10.78
CA LYS A 24 -6.18 8.31 11.78
C LYS A 24 -4.79 8.92 11.68
N ILE A 25 -3.74 8.10 11.72
CA ILE A 25 -2.37 8.62 11.65
C ILE A 25 -2.06 9.21 10.26
N LEU A 26 -2.54 8.60 9.19
CA LEU A 26 -2.37 9.14 7.83
C LEU A 26 -3.02 10.52 7.70
N SER A 27 -4.20 10.74 8.30
CA SER A 27 -4.85 12.05 8.29
C SER A 27 -4.05 13.13 9.00
N ILE A 28 -3.30 12.78 10.05
CA ILE A 28 -2.42 13.71 10.78
C ILE A 28 -1.20 14.08 9.93
N LEU A 29 -0.63 13.09 9.23
CA LEU A 29 0.60 13.25 8.46
C LEU A 29 0.38 13.83 7.06
N LYS A 30 -0.88 13.89 6.61
CA LYS A 30 -1.33 14.10 5.23
C LYS A 30 -0.67 15.27 4.49
N GLU A 31 -0.40 16.38 5.17
CA GLU A 31 0.20 17.58 4.53
C GLU A 31 1.71 17.44 4.28
N TYR A 32 2.35 16.43 4.87
CA TYR A 32 3.81 16.29 4.91
C TYR A 32 4.33 15.08 4.14
N ILE A 33 3.43 14.17 3.74
CA ILE A 33 3.78 12.84 3.20
C ILE A 33 3.19 12.62 1.81
N ILE A 34 3.81 11.68 1.09
CA ILE A 34 3.25 11.07 -0.13
C ILE A 34 3.11 9.57 0.15
N ILE A 35 1.90 9.04 0.03
CA ILE A 35 1.59 7.65 0.37
C ILE A 35 2.03 6.72 -0.76
N SER A 36 2.61 5.58 -0.40
CA SER A 36 3.14 4.55 -1.29
C SER A 36 2.58 3.16 -0.94
N GLY A 37 3.10 2.14 -1.61
CA GLY A 37 2.80 0.73 -1.30
C GLY A 37 1.33 0.36 -1.47
N GLY A 38 0.84 -0.56 -0.62
CA GLY A 38 -0.55 -1.02 -0.66
C GLY A 38 -1.57 0.06 -0.30
N TRP A 39 -1.21 0.97 0.61
CA TRP A 39 -2.04 2.11 1.00
C TRP A 39 -2.26 3.10 -0.14
N ALA A 40 -1.28 3.30 -1.02
CA ALA A 40 -1.48 4.11 -2.23
C ALA A 40 -2.55 3.51 -3.14
N TRP A 41 -2.55 2.19 -3.36
CA TRP A 41 -3.58 1.52 -4.16
C TRP A 41 -4.96 1.58 -3.52
N HIS A 42 -5.04 1.55 -2.19
CA HIS A 42 -6.27 1.82 -1.46
C HIS A 42 -6.84 3.21 -1.79
N PHE A 43 -6.03 4.27 -1.68
CA PHE A 43 -6.51 5.62 -1.99
C PHE A 43 -6.74 5.86 -3.48
N MET A 44 -6.14 5.06 -4.37
CA MET A 44 -6.42 5.11 -5.81
C MET A 44 -7.63 4.28 -6.23
N SER A 45 -8.17 3.43 -5.37
CA SER A 45 -9.39 2.67 -5.64
C SER A 45 -10.64 3.55 -5.44
N VAL A 46 -11.80 3.03 -5.85
CA VAL A 46 -13.07 3.72 -5.61
C VAL A 46 -13.29 3.96 -4.10
N PRO A 47 -13.84 5.11 -3.68
CA PRO A 47 -14.10 5.38 -2.27
C PRO A 47 -15.00 4.32 -1.61
N ASN A 48 -14.79 4.05 -0.32
CA ASN A 48 -15.61 3.14 0.48
C ASN A 48 -15.70 1.69 -0.05
N HIS A 49 -14.70 1.24 -0.81
CA HIS A 49 -14.61 -0.15 -1.24
C HIS A 49 -14.32 -1.09 -0.06
N THR A 50 -14.57 -2.38 -0.28
CA THR A 50 -14.26 -3.42 0.70
C THR A 50 -12.77 -3.74 0.71
N GLU A 51 -12.14 -3.69 1.89
CA GLU A 51 -10.71 -3.99 2.03
C GLU A 51 -10.41 -5.48 2.09
N TYR A 52 -10.12 -6.06 0.92
CA TYR A 52 -9.62 -7.42 0.83
C TYR A 52 -8.10 -7.49 0.92
N LYS A 53 -7.59 -8.51 1.64
CA LYS A 53 -6.14 -8.77 1.77
C LYS A 53 -5.44 -9.11 0.46
N HIS A 54 -6.18 -9.63 -0.53
CA HIS A 54 -5.62 -9.88 -1.86
C HIS A 54 -5.54 -8.62 -2.72
N ALA A 55 -6.43 -7.66 -2.48
CA ALA A 55 -6.51 -6.40 -3.23
C ALA A 55 -5.38 -5.46 -2.83
N HIS A 56 -5.35 -5.09 -1.54
CA HIS A 56 -4.41 -4.13 -0.97
C HIS A 56 -3.64 -4.75 0.19
N ASP A 57 -2.34 -4.50 0.24
CA ASP A 57 -1.52 -4.86 1.39
C ASP A 57 -1.49 -3.71 2.41
N HIS A 58 -2.24 -3.86 3.50
CA HIS A 58 -2.30 -2.90 4.62
C HIS A 58 -1.45 -3.32 5.81
N LYS A 59 -0.42 -4.14 5.57
CA LYS A 59 0.45 -4.60 6.64
C LYS A 59 1.31 -3.45 7.19
N ASP A 60 2.01 -2.76 6.31
CA ASP A 60 2.88 -1.64 6.66
C ASP A 60 2.39 -0.41 5.86
N ILE A 61 2.48 0.78 6.45
CA ILE A 61 2.14 2.05 5.80
C ILE A 61 3.45 2.60 5.21
N ASP A 62 3.57 2.59 3.89
CA ASP A 62 4.75 3.13 3.21
C ASP A 62 4.54 4.60 2.84
N VAL A 63 5.45 5.48 3.26
CA VAL A 63 5.36 6.92 2.98
C VAL A 63 6.71 7.48 2.52
N PHE A 64 6.66 8.34 1.51
CA PHE A 64 7.76 9.22 1.17
C PHE A 64 7.59 10.58 1.83
N VAL A 65 8.70 11.13 2.31
CA VAL A 65 8.73 12.43 2.98
C VAL A 65 9.86 13.26 2.40
N HIS A 66 9.52 14.48 2.00
CA HIS A 66 10.53 15.43 1.58
C HIS A 66 11.47 15.76 2.76
N PRO A 67 12.81 15.81 2.58
CA PRO A 67 13.80 16.22 3.58
C PRO A 67 13.38 17.39 4.48
N LYS A 68 12.78 18.45 3.90
CA LYS A 68 12.32 19.64 4.65
C LYS A 68 11.21 19.34 5.68
N ASN A 69 10.45 18.26 5.48
CA ASN A 69 9.32 17.85 6.33
C ASN A 69 9.69 16.73 7.31
N VAL A 70 10.90 16.17 7.25
CA VAL A 70 11.32 15.01 8.05
C VAL A 70 11.11 15.27 9.54
N SER A 71 11.61 16.39 10.04
CA SER A 71 11.52 16.75 11.46
C SER A 71 10.07 16.84 11.93
N GLU A 72 9.20 17.44 11.11
CA GLU A 72 7.78 17.60 11.43
C GLU A 72 7.07 16.25 11.54
N VAL A 73 7.26 15.38 10.54
CA VAL A 73 6.68 14.03 10.56
C VAL A 73 7.17 13.23 11.75
N MET A 74 8.47 13.32 12.09
CA MET A 74 9.02 12.65 13.27
C MET A 74 8.38 13.13 14.58
N MET A 75 8.19 14.45 14.74
CA MET A 75 7.52 15.00 15.91
C MET A 75 6.06 14.56 16.00
N LEU A 76 5.32 14.59 14.89
CA LEU A 76 3.93 14.14 14.84
C LEU A 76 3.78 12.66 15.17
N LEU A 77 4.68 11.81 14.67
CA LEU A 77 4.72 10.39 15.01
C LEU A 77 4.94 10.18 16.51
N GLN A 78 5.95 10.82 17.09
CA GLN A 78 6.24 10.73 18.53
C GLN A 78 5.09 11.25 19.39
N ALA A 79 4.47 12.37 19.01
CA ALA A 79 3.31 12.93 19.71
C ALA A 79 2.07 12.02 19.63
N ASN A 80 2.06 11.05 18.72
CA ASN A 80 1.02 10.04 18.58
C ASN A 80 1.50 8.64 19.00
N ASP A 81 2.45 8.55 19.92
CA ASP A 81 2.96 7.31 20.53
C ASP A 81 3.60 6.31 19.56
N PHE A 82 4.13 6.78 18.43
CA PHE A 82 4.96 5.94 17.57
C PHE A 82 6.41 5.96 18.05
N GLU A 83 7.00 4.77 18.17
CA GLU A 83 8.38 4.59 18.55
C GLU A 83 9.24 4.26 17.33
N LYS A 84 10.45 4.82 17.27
CA LYS A 84 11.41 4.43 16.23
C LYS A 84 11.87 3.00 16.50
N VAL A 85 11.74 2.14 15.49
CA VAL A 85 12.23 0.77 15.51
C VAL A 85 13.42 0.65 14.57
N TRP A 86 14.53 0.13 15.10
CA TRP A 86 15.72 -0.14 14.31
C TRP A 86 15.55 -1.42 13.49
N THR A 87 15.86 -1.33 12.21
CA THR A 87 15.82 -2.46 11.29
C THR A 87 17.21 -2.77 10.77
N ARG A 88 17.36 -3.92 10.11
CA ARG A 88 18.58 -4.25 9.39
C ARG A 88 18.94 -3.27 8.28
N TYR A 89 17.97 -2.49 7.79
CA TYR A 89 18.14 -1.55 6.68
C TYR A 89 18.76 -0.23 7.12
N ASP A 90 18.63 0.15 8.41
CA ASP A 90 19.24 1.36 8.98
C ASP A 90 20.79 1.34 8.92
N HIS A 91 21.40 0.17 8.72
CA HIS A 91 22.85 -0.01 8.66
C HIS A 91 23.38 -0.26 7.25
N LEU A 92 22.50 -0.33 6.23
CA LEU A 92 22.92 -0.55 4.86
C LEU A 92 23.22 0.79 4.17
N PRO A 93 24.29 0.90 3.37
CA PRO A 93 24.49 2.05 2.50
C PRO A 93 23.35 2.06 1.48
N SER A 94 22.37 2.94 1.66
CA SER A 94 21.31 3.17 0.69
C SER A 94 21.17 4.66 0.44
N GLN A 95 20.68 5.01 -0.74
CA GLN A 95 20.45 6.41 -1.12
C GLN A 95 19.26 7.03 -0.37
N GLU A 96 18.42 6.20 0.28
CA GLU A 96 17.20 6.61 0.94
C GLU A 96 17.40 6.52 2.46
N ASN A 97 17.14 7.63 3.17
CA ASN A 97 17.20 7.61 4.63
C ASN A 97 15.94 6.93 5.17
N PHE A 98 16.01 5.60 5.27
CA PHE A 98 14.91 4.76 5.75
C PHE A 98 14.76 4.86 7.26
N ARG A 99 13.53 4.97 7.74
CA ARG A 99 13.18 4.89 9.15
C ARG A 99 11.91 4.07 9.32
N ARG A 100 11.83 3.25 10.37
CA ARG A 100 10.60 2.56 10.75
C ARG A 100 10.07 3.08 12.07
N TYR A 101 8.76 3.30 12.11
CA TYR A 101 8.03 3.66 13.31
C TYR A 101 6.92 2.65 13.58
N GLU A 102 6.74 2.27 14.84
CA GLU A 102 5.72 1.30 15.23
C GLU A 102 4.89 1.84 16.40
N LYS A 103 3.59 1.55 16.38
CA LYS A 103 2.67 1.76 17.50
C LYS A 103 1.87 0.48 17.74
N VAL A 104 1.80 0.05 19.01
CA VAL A 104 0.89 -1.02 19.41
C VAL A 104 -0.43 -0.39 19.83
N VAL A 105 -1.51 -0.78 19.18
CA VAL A 105 -2.88 -0.39 19.54
C VAL A 105 -3.51 -1.54 20.31
N ALA A 106 -4.00 -1.23 21.51
CA ALA A 106 -4.82 -2.12 22.31
C ALA A 106 -6.24 -1.55 22.40
N LEU A 107 -7.21 -2.26 21.81
CA LEU A 107 -8.63 -1.94 21.92
C LEU A 107 -9.28 -2.97 22.85
N GLU A 108 -10.24 -2.56 23.68
CA GLU A 108 -10.86 -3.44 24.68
C GLU A 108 -11.48 -4.71 24.08
N THR A 109 -11.99 -4.61 22.85
CA THR A 109 -12.74 -5.67 22.17
C THR A 109 -11.89 -6.55 21.26
N GLU A 110 -10.59 -6.26 21.10
CA GLU A 110 -9.75 -6.90 20.09
C GLU A 110 -8.36 -7.27 20.61
N LYS A 111 -7.73 -8.26 19.98
CA LYS A 111 -6.31 -8.54 20.26
C LYS A 111 -5.48 -7.31 19.86
N PRO A 112 -4.50 -6.91 20.68
CA PRO A 112 -3.61 -5.83 20.31
C PRO A 112 -2.97 -6.08 18.95
N PHE A 113 -2.90 -5.03 18.14
CA PHE A 113 -2.27 -5.07 16.85
C PHE A 113 -1.30 -3.92 16.69
N ARG A 114 -0.32 -4.12 15.81
CA ARG A 114 0.69 -3.12 15.52
C ARG A 114 0.41 -2.41 14.20
N ILE A 115 0.60 -1.10 14.22
CA ILE A 115 0.71 -0.24 13.04
C ILE A 115 2.19 0.00 12.82
N THR A 116 2.65 -0.25 11.59
CA THR A 116 4.02 0.01 11.15
C THR A 116 3.97 1.11 10.11
N ILE A 117 4.85 2.10 10.21
CA ILE A 117 5.07 3.13 9.20
C ILE A 117 6.52 3.02 8.73
N ASP A 118 6.66 2.75 7.43
CA ASP A 118 7.92 2.74 6.72
C ASP A 118 8.11 4.09 6.03
N PHE A 119 9.08 4.84 6.53
CA PHE A 119 9.38 6.21 6.15
C PHE A 119 10.58 6.22 5.23
N PHE A 120 10.44 6.83 4.06
CA PHE A 120 11.49 7.00 3.06
C PHE A 120 11.73 8.48 2.80
N GLU A 121 12.93 8.97 3.06
CA GLU A 121 13.30 10.35 2.79
C GLU A 121 13.64 10.53 1.30
N ARG A 122 12.85 11.34 0.57
CA ARG A 122 13.03 11.53 -0.88
C ARG A 122 12.38 12.82 -1.40
N GLU A 123 13.01 13.47 -2.39
CA GLU A 123 12.54 14.73 -3.01
C GLU A 123 11.89 14.53 -4.38
N ASP A 124 12.32 13.52 -5.13
CA ASP A 124 11.97 13.27 -6.55
C ASP A 124 10.79 12.30 -6.70
N ILE A 125 9.76 12.46 -5.89
CA ILE A 125 8.53 11.65 -5.98
C ILE A 125 7.46 12.40 -6.77
N GLU A 126 7.03 11.83 -7.88
CA GLU A 126 5.87 12.28 -8.62
C GLU A 126 4.61 11.84 -7.86
N ALA A 127 3.79 12.81 -7.46
CA ALA A 127 2.56 12.57 -6.72
C ALA A 127 1.32 12.92 -7.55
N VAL A 128 0.23 12.22 -7.26
CA VAL A 128 -1.12 12.53 -7.73
C VAL A 128 -2.05 12.61 -6.53
N GLU A 129 -3.02 13.53 -6.58
CA GLU A 129 -4.06 13.58 -5.55
C GLU A 129 -5.14 12.53 -5.84
N SER A 130 -5.47 11.72 -4.84
CA SER A 130 -6.54 10.71 -4.92
C SER A 130 -7.22 10.52 -3.58
N ASN A 131 -8.55 10.54 -3.56
CA ASN A 131 -9.37 10.42 -2.33
C ASN A 131 -8.91 11.36 -1.21
N GLY A 132 -8.47 12.56 -1.61
CA GLY A 132 -7.97 13.61 -0.74
C GLY A 132 -6.50 13.48 -0.36
N PHE A 133 -5.80 12.37 -0.61
CA PHE A 133 -4.39 12.20 -0.24
C PHE A 133 -3.47 12.34 -1.44
N TYR A 134 -2.22 12.78 -1.21
CA TYR A 134 -1.16 12.61 -2.20
C TYR A 134 -0.61 11.20 -2.15
N VAL A 135 -0.65 10.51 -3.28
CA VAL A 135 -0.10 9.17 -3.48
C VAL A 135 0.96 9.21 -4.57
N VAL A 136 1.91 8.28 -4.53
CA VAL A 136 2.89 8.11 -5.62
C VAL A 136 2.14 7.85 -6.93
N ASN A 137 2.57 8.51 -8.01
CA ASN A 137 2.04 8.29 -9.35
C ASN A 137 2.04 6.78 -9.70
N PRO A 138 0.96 6.22 -10.28
CA PRO A 138 0.86 4.79 -10.57
C PRO A 138 2.07 4.21 -11.33
N SER A 139 2.58 4.92 -12.34
CA SER A 139 3.71 4.46 -13.16
C SER A 139 4.99 4.39 -12.34
N GLN A 140 5.27 5.42 -11.52
CA GLN A 140 6.43 5.44 -10.64
C GLN A 140 6.29 4.41 -9.51
N LEU A 141 5.10 4.29 -8.92
CA LEU A 141 4.81 3.33 -7.84
C LEU A 141 5.09 1.88 -8.27
N LEU A 142 4.75 1.52 -9.52
CA LEU A 142 5.06 0.20 -10.07
C LEU A 142 6.57 -0.09 -10.13
N THR A 143 7.43 0.93 -10.21
CA THR A 143 8.90 0.75 -10.23
C THR A 143 9.48 0.44 -8.84
N PHE A 144 8.74 0.73 -7.77
CA PHE A 144 9.18 0.49 -6.39
C PHE A 144 9.00 -0.96 -5.95
N TYR A 145 8.13 -1.71 -6.61
CA TYR A 145 7.98 -3.14 -6.35
C TYR A 145 9.24 -3.89 -6.78
N ARG A 146 9.69 -4.83 -5.93
CA ARG A 146 10.97 -5.58 -5.97
C ARG A 146 12.16 -4.91 -5.29
N ASN A 147 12.13 -3.58 -5.12
CA ASN A 147 13.20 -2.82 -4.48
C ASN A 147 12.81 -2.34 -3.09
N ILE A 148 11.66 -1.66 -3.00
CA ILE A 148 11.13 -1.05 -1.76
C ILE A 148 9.95 -1.89 -1.27
N HIS A 149 9.02 -2.24 -2.16
CA HIS A 149 7.80 -2.97 -1.81
C HIS A 149 7.93 -4.47 -2.05
N SER A 150 7.48 -5.25 -1.07
CA SER A 150 7.75 -6.69 -0.98
C SER A 150 6.86 -7.58 -1.87
N SER A 151 5.74 -7.09 -2.39
CA SER A 151 4.78 -7.90 -3.16
C SER A 151 4.32 -7.20 -4.45
N ASP A 152 4.87 -7.62 -5.59
CA ASP A 152 4.37 -7.25 -6.93
C ASP A 152 3.13 -8.08 -7.35
N LYS A 153 2.61 -8.92 -6.45
CA LYS A 153 1.55 -9.91 -6.71
C LYS A 153 0.21 -9.56 -6.08
N CYS A 154 0.09 -8.39 -5.45
CA CYS A 154 -1.22 -7.89 -5.02
C CYS A 154 -2.09 -7.62 -6.25
N TRP A 155 -3.40 -7.87 -6.12
CA TRP A 155 -4.32 -7.78 -7.26
C TRP A 155 -4.34 -6.38 -7.88
N ALA A 156 -4.39 -5.33 -7.05
CA ALA A 156 -4.35 -3.95 -7.53
C ALA A 156 -3.10 -3.65 -8.36
N VAL A 157 -1.93 -4.16 -7.95
CA VAL A 157 -0.65 -3.99 -8.67
C VAL A 157 -0.72 -4.64 -10.06
N MET A 158 -1.20 -5.89 -10.12
CA MET A 158 -1.33 -6.62 -11.38
C MET A 158 -2.30 -5.92 -12.34
N ARG A 159 -3.46 -5.48 -11.84
CA ARG A 159 -4.47 -4.77 -12.63
C ARG A 159 -4.00 -3.39 -13.09
N ALA A 160 -3.35 -2.63 -12.21
CA ALA A 160 -2.77 -1.34 -12.56
C ALA A 160 -1.74 -1.48 -13.67
N LYS A 161 -0.88 -2.51 -13.61
CA LYS A 161 0.08 -2.80 -14.68
C LYS A 161 -0.62 -3.08 -16.02
N GLU A 162 -1.65 -3.93 -16.03
CA GLU A 162 -2.41 -4.22 -17.24
C GLU A 162 -3.12 -2.99 -17.82
N PHE A 163 -3.62 -2.09 -16.97
CA PHE A 163 -4.24 -0.84 -17.42
C PHE A 163 -3.21 0.09 -18.05
N LEU A 164 -2.08 0.30 -17.39
CA LEU A 164 -1.03 1.18 -17.90
C LEU A 164 -0.41 0.67 -19.21
N GLU A 165 -0.23 -0.65 -19.36
CA GLU A 165 0.19 -1.27 -20.64
C GLU A 165 -0.80 -1.00 -21.78
N LYS A 166 -2.07 -0.77 -21.48
CA LYS A 166 -3.13 -0.41 -22.43
C LYS A 166 -3.33 1.10 -22.59
N GLY A 167 -2.52 1.93 -21.92
CA GLY A 167 -2.70 3.38 -21.88
C GLY A 167 -3.93 3.84 -21.08
N ILE A 168 -4.43 3.01 -20.18
CA ILE A 168 -5.60 3.28 -19.35
C ILE A 168 -5.14 3.75 -17.97
N ASN A 169 -5.74 4.85 -17.47
CA ASN A 169 -5.52 5.31 -16.09
C ASN A 169 -6.16 4.32 -15.09
N PRO A 170 -5.40 3.76 -14.12
CA PRO A 170 -5.93 2.85 -13.11
C PRO A 170 -6.73 3.53 -11.99
N ILE A 171 -6.55 4.83 -11.75
CA ILE A 171 -7.17 5.53 -10.61
C ILE A 171 -8.70 5.54 -10.75
N GLY A 172 -9.38 5.27 -9.64
CA GLY A 172 -10.85 5.28 -9.54
C GLY A 172 -11.52 4.06 -10.16
N ARG A 173 -10.78 3.00 -10.49
CA ARG A 173 -11.33 1.78 -11.08
C ARG A 173 -11.74 0.76 -10.03
N GLU A 174 -12.95 0.25 -10.16
CA GLU A 174 -13.50 -0.78 -9.27
C GLU A 174 -12.62 -2.02 -9.26
N GLU A 175 -12.04 -2.36 -10.42
CA GLU A 175 -11.23 -3.56 -10.63
C GLU A 175 -9.95 -3.62 -9.78
N LEU A 176 -9.52 -2.51 -9.17
CA LEU A 176 -8.39 -2.50 -8.23
C LEU A 176 -8.74 -3.16 -6.89
N SER A 177 -10.02 -3.13 -6.51
CA SER A 177 -10.52 -3.60 -5.21
C SER A 177 -11.37 -4.88 -5.29
N GLU A 178 -11.68 -5.35 -6.49
CA GLU A 178 -12.57 -6.49 -6.70
C GLU A 178 -11.96 -7.83 -6.28
N ILE A 179 -12.84 -8.80 -6.01
CA ILE A 179 -12.46 -10.21 -5.98
C ILE A 179 -12.24 -10.67 -7.42
N PRO A 180 -11.08 -11.25 -7.76
CA PRO A 180 -10.85 -11.80 -9.09
C PRO A 180 -11.93 -12.82 -9.44
N ASP A 181 -12.59 -12.67 -10.59
CA ASP A 181 -13.49 -13.69 -11.11
C ASP A 181 -12.62 -14.90 -11.56
N THR A 182 -12.37 -15.83 -10.63
CA THR A 182 -11.56 -17.04 -10.87
C THR A 182 -12.35 -18.12 -11.61
N ARG A 183 -13.32 -17.75 -12.47
CA ARG A 183 -13.93 -18.72 -13.38
C ARG A 183 -12.85 -19.33 -14.29
N PRO A 184 -12.56 -20.64 -14.19
CA PRO A 184 -11.48 -21.30 -14.91
C PRO A 184 -11.63 -21.26 -16.45
N ASP A 185 -12.81 -20.88 -16.93
CA ASP A 185 -13.27 -20.95 -18.31
C ASP A 185 -12.75 -19.80 -19.21
N ARG A 186 -12.19 -18.72 -18.63
CA ARG A 186 -11.62 -17.60 -19.42
C ARG A 186 -10.14 -17.70 -19.77
N PHE A 187 -9.40 -18.64 -19.16
CA PHE A 187 -7.96 -18.85 -19.43
C PHE A 187 -7.67 -20.05 -20.34
N LEU A 188 -8.70 -20.80 -20.77
CA LEU A 188 -8.52 -21.81 -21.82
C LEU A 188 -8.36 -21.11 -23.17
N LYS A 189 -7.10 -20.92 -23.58
CA LYS A 189 -6.76 -20.68 -24.99
C LYS A 189 -7.51 -21.72 -25.85
N PRO A 190 -8.09 -21.33 -27.00
CA PRO A 190 -8.67 -22.32 -27.90
C PRO A 190 -7.57 -23.30 -28.30
N VAL A 191 -7.75 -24.56 -27.94
CA VAL A 191 -6.94 -25.66 -28.46
C VAL A 191 -7.16 -25.65 -29.96
N ARG A 192 -6.15 -25.24 -30.74
CA ARG A 192 -6.15 -25.42 -32.18
C ARG A 192 -6.19 -26.92 -32.45
N SER A 193 -7.36 -27.44 -32.80
CA SER A 193 -7.48 -28.76 -33.40
C SER A 193 -6.90 -28.67 -34.81
N HIS A 194 -5.73 -29.26 -35.04
CA HIS A 194 -5.30 -29.65 -36.38
C HIS A 194 -5.70 -31.12 -36.55
N LYS A 195 -6.67 -31.34 -37.44
CA LYS A 195 -6.79 -32.57 -38.21
C LYS A 195 -6.77 -32.16 -39.68
#